data_AF-A0AAV7KG49-F1
#
_entry.id   AF-A0AAV7KG49-F1
#
_cell.length_a   1.000
_cell.length_b   1.000
_cell.length_c   1.000
_cell.angle_alpha   90.00
_cell.angle_beta   90.00
_cell.angle_gamma   90.00
#
_symmetry.space_group_name_H-M   'P 1'
#
loop_
_entity.id
_entity.type
_entity.pdbx_description
1 polymer ?
#
loop_
_entity_poly.entity_id
_entity_poly.type
_entity_poly.pdbx_seq_one_letter_code
_entity_poly.pdbx_strand_id
1 'polypeptide(L)'
;MPENLPELKQAWIRALHREDIDRLKVVNVCIKHFREEDVEYFHKLPNGDGTFTSVPRDKLKLKEGAIPFTSWLPLLLFINIDKQTYSFVL
;
A
#
# COMPACT_ATOMS: atom_id res chain seq x y z
N MET A 1 -6.95 -1.24 1.42
CA MET A 1 -6.60 -1.51 2.84
C MET A 1 -6.59 -3.03 3.05
N PRO A 2 -5.73 -3.59 3.90
CA PRO A 2 -5.69 -5.04 4.10
C PRO A 2 -6.97 -5.53 4.78
N GLU A 3 -7.78 -6.32 4.06
CA GLU A 3 -9.05 -6.86 4.56
C GLU A 3 -8.88 -8.20 5.27
N ASN A 4 -7.94 -9.03 4.81
CA ASN A 4 -7.70 -10.38 5.33
C ASN A 4 -6.77 -10.39 6.56
N LEU A 5 -6.29 -9.22 7.02
CA LEU A 5 -5.40 -9.08 8.17
C LEU A 5 -5.98 -8.04 9.15
N PRO A 6 -6.85 -8.45 10.10
CA PRO A 6 -7.56 -7.54 11.01
C PRO A 6 -6.63 -6.63 11.83
N GLU A 7 -5.49 -7.15 12.27
CA GLU A 7 -4.50 -6.40 13.06
C GLU A 7 -3.83 -5.31 12.22
N LEU A 8 -3.45 -5.63 10.97
CA LEU A 8 -2.86 -4.67 10.05
C LEU A 8 -3.88 -3.61 9.62
N LYS A 9 -5.16 -3.99 9.45
CA LYS A 9 -6.26 -3.06 9.21
C LYS A 9 -6.37 -2.03 10.34
N GLN A 10 -6.36 -2.48 11.59
CA GLN A 10 -6.39 -1.61 12.76
C GLN A 10 -5.17 -0.69 12.84
N ALA A 11 -3.98 -1.19 12.51
CA ALA A 11 -2.78 -0.37 12.43
C ALA A 11 -2.91 0.74 11.37
N TRP A 12 -3.49 0.44 10.21
CA TRP A 12 -3.76 1.44 9.16
C TRP A 12 -4.79 2.48 9.61
N ILE A 13 -5.88 2.08 10.27
CA ILE A 13 -6.90 3.01 10.79
C ILE A 13 -6.28 3.98 11.79
N ARG A 14 -5.49 3.46 12.74
CA ARG A 14 -4.76 4.27 13.72
C ARG A 14 -3.79 5.22 13.03
N ALA A 15 -3.02 4.73 12.08
CA ALA A 15 -2.05 5.54 11.35
C ALA A 15 -2.72 6.67 10.57
N LEU A 16 -3.86 6.42 9.93
CA LEU A 16 -4.57 7.40 9.11
C LEU A 16 -5.35 8.44 9.93
N HIS A 17 -5.49 8.25 11.26
CA HIS A 17 -6.13 9.18 12.20
C HIS A 17 -7.52 9.67 11.73
N ARG A 18 -8.37 8.79 11.21
CA ARG A 18 -9.66 9.16 10.61
C ARG A 18 -10.78 8.27 11.17
N GLU A 19 -11.76 8.90 11.82
CA GLU A 19 -12.83 8.21 12.56
C GLU A 19 -13.87 7.52 11.65
N ASP A 20 -13.97 7.94 10.39
CA ASP A 20 -14.96 7.42 9.45
C ASP A 20 -14.40 6.36 8.47
N ILE A 21 -13.10 6.01 8.55
CA ILE A 21 -12.49 4.97 7.69
C ILE A 21 -13.23 3.65 7.79
N ASP A 22 -13.65 3.26 8.99
CA ASP A 22 -14.33 1.98 9.21
C ASP A 22 -15.71 1.91 8.55
N ARG A 23 -16.28 3.04 8.15
CA ARG A 23 -17.57 3.12 7.44
C ARG A 23 -17.41 3.04 5.92
N LEU A 24 -16.20 3.18 5.41
CA LEU A 24 -15.94 3.16 3.97
C LEU A 24 -15.79 1.72 3.47
N LYS A 25 -16.53 1.39 2.41
CA LYS A 25 -16.41 0.07 1.74
C LYS A 25 -15.07 -0.14 1.06
N VAL A 26 -14.45 0.94 0.57
CA VAL A 26 -13.17 0.90 -0.13
C VAL A 26 -12.33 2.08 0.34
N VAL A 27 -11.11 1.79 0.78
CA VAL A 27 -10.14 2.80 1.19
C VAL A 27 -8.86 2.61 0.39
N ASN A 28 -8.55 3.62 -0.41
CA ASN A 28 -7.33 3.72 -1.21
C ASN A 28 -6.37 4.71 -0.53
N VAL A 29 -5.10 4.34 -0.47
CA VAL A 29 -4.02 5.17 0.08
C VAL A 29 -2.93 5.26 -0.99
N CYS A 30 -2.50 6.48 -1.31
CA CYS A 30 -1.43 6.68 -2.30
C CYS A 30 -0.09 6.14 -1.77
N ILE A 31 0.74 5.61 -2.67
CA ILE A 31 2.03 5.00 -2.33
C ILE A 31 3.00 5.97 -1.62
N LYS A 32 2.85 7.28 -1.88
CA LYS A 32 3.62 8.36 -1.23
C LYS A 32 3.46 8.44 0.29
N HIS A 33 2.43 7.79 0.84
CA HIS A 33 2.22 7.70 2.28
C HIS A 33 2.92 6.50 2.90
N PHE A 34 3.67 5.72 2.12
CA PHE A 34 4.48 4.61 2.60
C PHE A 34 5.95 4.97 2.44
N ARG A 35 6.79 4.40 3.31
CA ARG A 35 8.23 4.60 3.18
C ARG A 35 8.70 3.94 1.90
N GLU A 36 9.71 4.50 1.24
CA GLU A 36 10.24 3.90 0.01
C GLU A 36 10.72 2.46 0.24
N GLU A 37 11.25 2.19 1.44
CA GLU A 37 11.65 0.85 1.87
C GLU A 37 10.49 -0.15 1.96
N ASP A 38 9.25 0.31 2.11
CA ASP A 38 8.05 -0.54 2.20
C ASP A 38 7.43 -0.83 0.84
N VAL A 39 7.95 -0.23 -0.23
CA VAL A 39 7.43 -0.36 -1.60
C VAL A 39 8.31 -1.31 -2.41
N GLU A 40 7.68 -2.34 -2.97
CA GLU A 40 8.31 -3.28 -3.89
C GLU A 40 8.23 -2.75 -5.32
N TYR A 41 9.32 -2.15 -5.79
CA TYR A 41 9.46 -1.65 -7.17
C TYR A 41 9.87 -2.71 -8.19
N PHE A 42 10.44 -3.83 -7.72
CA PHE A 42 10.98 -4.90 -8.57
C PHE A 42 10.43 -6.27 -8.18
N HIS A 43 10.19 -7.12 -9.16
CA HIS A 43 10.05 -8.56 -9.02
C HIS A 43 11.42 -9.22 -8.99
N LYS A 44 11.62 -10.20 -8.09
CA LYS A 44 12.79 -11.07 -8.12
C LYS A 44 12.41 -12.39 -8.77
N LEU A 45 13.00 -12.68 -9.93
CA LEU A 45 12.81 -13.94 -10.64
C LEU A 45 14.02 -14.85 -10.37
N PRO A 46 13.81 -16.11 -9.94
CA PRO A 46 14.91 -17.03 -9.74
C PRO A 46 15.48 -17.49 -11.08
N ASN A 47 16.80 -17.46 -11.22
CA ASN A 47 17.49 -17.83 -12.47
C ASN A 47 17.88 -19.33 -12.53
N GLY A 48 17.54 -20.12 -11.52
CA GLY A 48 17.85 -21.56 -11.45
C GLY A 48 19.28 -21.90 -11.00
N ASP A 49 20.18 -20.92 -10.96
CA ASP A 49 21.57 -21.02 -10.48
C ASP A 49 21.74 -20.47 -9.04
N GLY A 50 20.63 -20.19 -8.35
CA GLY A 50 20.61 -19.56 -7.03
C GLY A 50 20.72 -18.03 -7.05
N THR A 51 20.84 -17.41 -8.24
CA THR A 51 20.79 -15.96 -8.40
C THR A 51 19.37 -15.47 -8.71
N PHE A 52 19.15 -14.16 -8.56
CA PHE A 52 17.87 -13.51 -8.85
C PHE A 52 18.06 -12.37 -9.87
N THR A 53 17.21 -12.35 -10.88
CA THR A 53 17.05 -11.20 -11.76
C THR A 53 15.99 -10.27 -11.19
N SER A 54 16.29 -8.97 -11.12
CA SER A 54 15.33 -7.95 -10.69
C SER A 54 14.67 -7.30 -11.91
N VAL A 55 13.35 -7.41 -12.03
CA VAL A 55 12.56 -6.84 -13.14
C VAL A 55 11.61 -5.78 -12.58
N PRO A 56 11.49 -4.58 -13.18
CA PRO A 56 10.53 -3.56 -12.74
C PRO A 56 9.10 -4.11 -12.71
N ARG A 57 8.30 -3.71 -11.74
CA ARG A 57 6.88 -4.11 -11.68
C ARG A 57 6.01 -3.12 -12.45
N ASP A 58 5.04 -3.64 -13.20
CA ASP A 58 3.98 -2.82 -13.80
C ASP A 58 3.01 -2.26 -12.75
N LYS A 59 2.85 -2.99 -11.64
CA LYS A 59 2.06 -2.57 -10.48
C LYS A 59 2.91 -2.66 -9.23
N LEU A 60 3.06 -1.53 -8.55
CA LEU A 60 3.77 -1.47 -7.27
C LEU A 60 3.02 -2.30 -6.23
N LYS A 61 3.79 -3.01 -5.41
CA LYS A 61 3.27 -3.79 -4.30
C LYS A 61 3.84 -3.25 -2.99
N LEU A 62 3.07 -3.31 -1.92
CA LEU A 62 3.58 -3.03 -0.59
C LEU A 62 4.16 -4.31 0.02
N LYS A 63 5.26 -4.16 0.77
CA LYS A 63 5.75 -5.23 1.63
C LYS A 63 4.66 -5.64 2.62
N GLU A 64 4.71 -6.91 3.02
CA GLU A 64 3.83 -7.41 4.06
C GLU A 64 4.04 -6.62 5.36
N GLY A 65 2.94 -6.20 5.99
CA GLY A 65 2.99 -5.40 7.22
C GLY A 65 3.33 -3.92 7.02
N ALA A 66 3.47 -3.42 5.79
CA ALA A 66 3.67 -2.00 5.54
C ALA A 66 2.54 -1.16 6.13
N ILE A 67 2.88 -0.10 6.87
CA ILE A 67 1.92 0.82 7.51
C ILE A 67 2.16 2.22 6.91
N PRO A 68 1.10 2.93 6.48
CA PRO A 68 1.28 4.29 5.99
C PRO A 68 1.77 5.20 7.12
N PHE A 69 2.70 6.11 6.84
CA PHE A 69 3.04 7.18 7.77
C PHE A 69 2.13 8.39 7.52
N THR A 70 1.59 8.95 8.59
CA THR A 70 1.01 10.30 8.56
C THR A 70 2.13 11.31 8.70
N SER A 71 2.75 11.67 7.59
CA SER A 71 3.46 12.94 7.52
C SER A 71 2.67 13.85 6.57
N TRP A 72 2.22 14.97 7.16
CA TRP A 72 1.63 16.15 6.52
C TRP A 72 0.12 16.14 6.22
N LEU A 73 -0.62 16.82 7.12
CA LEU A 73 -1.74 17.74 6.87
C LEU A 73 -3.08 17.17 6.33
N PRO A 74 -4.22 17.83 6.62
CA PRO A 74 -5.53 17.21 6.59
C PRO A 74 -5.93 16.78 5.17
N LEU A 75 -6.27 15.48 5.05
CA LEU A 75 -7.29 14.95 4.17
C LEU A 75 -7.39 15.60 2.78
N LEU A 76 -6.38 15.39 1.95
CA LEU A 76 -6.62 15.17 0.52
C LEU A 76 -6.46 13.69 0.23
N LEU A 77 -7.41 12.91 0.77
CA LEU A 77 -7.77 11.63 0.17
C LEU A 77 -8.50 12.02 -1.12
N PHE A 78 -7.75 12.21 -2.21
CA PHE A 78 -8.34 12.47 -3.52
C PHE A 78 -9.33 11.35 -3.82
N ILE A 79 -10.61 11.70 -3.91
CA ILE A 79 -11.56 10.95 -4.70
C ILE A 79 -11.04 11.05 -6.13
N ASN A 80 -10.24 10.05 -6.50
CA ASN A 80 -9.81 9.63 -7.82
C ASN A 80 -10.29 10.53 -9.00
N ILE A 81 -9.46 11.48 -9.43
CA ILE A 81 -9.56 12.10 -10.77
C ILE A 81 -8.23 11.95 -11.52
N ASP A 82 -7.42 10.93 -11.21
CA ASP A 82 -6.33 10.56 -12.12
C ASP A 82 -5.89 9.08 -11.97
N LYS A 83 -6.44 8.27 -12.88
CA LYS A 83 -5.89 7.09 -13.59
C LYS A 83 -4.78 6.19 -13.02
N GLN A 84 -4.55 6.07 -11.72
CA GLN A 84 -3.75 4.96 -11.17
C GLN A 84 -4.34 4.40 -9.87
N THR A 85 -5.46 3.69 -10.01
CA THR A 85 -6.10 2.95 -8.91
C THR A 85 -5.61 1.51 -8.95
N TYR A 86 -4.82 1.09 -7.96
CA TYR A 86 -4.36 -0.29 -7.85
C TYR A 86 -5.18 -1.00 -6.77
N SER A 87 -6.10 -1.87 -7.21
CA SER A 87 -6.80 -2.82 -6.35
C SER A 87 -5.84 -3.94 -5.95
N PHE A 88 -5.68 -4.16 -4.65
CA PHE A 88 -4.93 -5.29 -4.11
C PHE A 88 -5.93 -6.40 -3.76
N VAL A 89 -5.77 -7.57 -4.37
CA VAL A 89 -6.38 -8.82 -3.90
C VAL A 89 -5.35 -9.45 -2.97
N LEU A 90 -5.73 -9.61 -1.69
CA LEU A 90 -4.98 -10.41 -0.71
C LEU A 90 -5.37 -11.87 -0.85
#